data_AF-X8DRE7-F1
#
_entry.id   AF-X8DRE7-F1
#
_cell.length_a   1.000
_cell.length_b   1.000
_cell.length_c   1.000
_cell.angle_alpha   90.00
_cell.angle_beta   90.00
_cell.angle_gamma   90.00
#
_symmetry.space_group_name_H-M   'P 1'
#
loop_
_entity.id
_entity.type
_entity.pdbx_description
1 polymer ?
#
loop_
_entity_poly.entity_id
_entity_poly.type
_entity_poly.pdbx_seq_one_letter_code
_entity_poly.pdbx_strand_id
1 'polypeptide(L)'
;MVAKSPESRFDMPPSPNDVRRVELDDVDRRILLELHNDARIPNSALAEAVGIAASTCHGRVRRLQETGVIRGFFTDVDPPRLVGRYRR
;
A
#
# COMPACT_ATOMS: atom_id res chain seq x y z
N MET A 1 -27.37 29.59 -16.11
CA MET A 1 -26.40 28.66 -16.73
C MET A 1 -25.06 28.85 -16.05
N VAL A 2 -24.79 28.08 -14.98
CA VAL A 2 -23.46 28.03 -14.34
C VAL A 2 -23.00 26.59 -14.50
N ALA A 3 -21.91 26.42 -15.25
CA ALA A 3 -21.32 25.15 -15.58
C ALA A 3 -20.98 24.37 -14.29
N LYS A 4 -21.44 23.12 -14.23
CA LYS A 4 -21.02 22.14 -13.24
C LYS A 4 -19.52 21.90 -13.46
N SER A 5 -18.69 22.37 -12.54
CA SER A 5 -17.27 22.02 -12.47
C SER A 5 -17.13 20.49 -12.46
N PRO A 6 -16.18 19.91 -13.21
CA PRO A 6 -16.07 18.46 -13.36
C PRO A 6 -15.47 17.87 -12.09
N GLU A 7 -16.22 16.97 -11.47
CA GLU A 7 -15.78 16.16 -10.33
C GLU A 7 -14.60 15.29 -10.79
N SER A 8 -13.41 15.65 -10.32
CA SER A 8 -12.15 15.02 -10.73
C SER A 8 -11.99 13.65 -10.07
N ARG A 9 -12.58 12.62 -10.68
CA ARG A 9 -12.03 11.31 -11.09
C ARG A 9 -11.13 10.46 -10.17
N PHE A 10 -10.88 10.85 -8.93
CA PHE A 10 -10.50 9.90 -7.88
C PHE A 10 -11.79 9.40 -7.26
N ASP A 11 -12.24 8.25 -7.75
CA ASP A 11 -13.24 7.42 -7.10
C ASP A 11 -12.72 7.09 -5.70
N MET A 12 -13.12 7.88 -4.69
CA MET A 12 -12.75 7.63 -3.31
C MET A 12 -13.72 6.56 -2.79
N PRO A 13 -13.29 5.31 -2.57
CA PRO A 13 -14.13 4.30 -1.93
C PRO A 13 -14.60 4.81 -0.55
N PRO A 14 -15.73 4.29 -0.03
CA PRO A 14 -16.46 4.87 1.08
C PRO A 14 -15.51 5.23 2.21
N SER A 15 -15.69 6.40 2.81
CA SER A 15 -15.12 6.69 4.13
C SER A 15 -15.93 5.89 5.14
N PRO A 16 -15.39 4.83 5.77
CA PRO A 16 -16.15 4.12 6.76
C PRO A 16 -15.55 4.48 8.11
N ASN A 17 -16.41 4.93 9.01
CA ASN A 17 -16.14 4.95 10.43
C ASN A 17 -15.89 3.52 11.02
N ASP A 18 -15.50 2.54 10.20
CA ASP A 18 -15.01 1.21 10.60
C ASP A 18 -13.50 1.28 10.85
N VAL A 19 -13.05 2.18 11.73
CA VAL A 19 -11.85 1.86 12.52
C VAL A 19 -12.20 0.72 13.48
N ARG A 20 -12.56 -0.47 12.94
CA ARG A 20 -12.07 -1.70 13.55
C ARG A 20 -10.56 -1.53 13.48
N ARG A 21 -9.99 -0.93 14.52
CA ARG A 21 -8.55 -0.74 14.63
C ARG A 21 -7.98 -2.12 14.40
N VAL A 22 -7.37 -2.32 13.23
CA VAL A 22 -6.49 -3.45 13.05
C VAL A 22 -5.37 -3.12 14.02
N GLU A 23 -5.39 -3.78 15.17
CA GLU A 23 -4.36 -3.62 16.18
C GLU A 23 -3.06 -4.11 15.54
N LEU A 24 -2.30 -3.14 15.03
CA LEU A 24 -0.96 -3.32 14.50
C LEU A 24 -0.03 -3.39 15.69
N ASP A 25 0.71 -4.50 15.79
CA ASP A 25 1.82 -4.56 16.72
C ASP A 25 3.06 -3.84 16.14
N ASP A 26 4.11 -3.77 16.93
CA ASP A 26 5.34 -3.07 16.54
C ASP A 26 6.08 -3.77 15.39
N VAL A 27 5.88 -5.09 15.23
CA VAL A 27 6.43 -5.87 14.13
C VAL A 27 5.72 -5.52 12.84
N ASP A 28 4.38 -5.46 12.86
CA ASP A 28 3.58 -5.05 11.71
C ASP A 28 3.95 -3.63 11.26
N ARG A 29 4.16 -2.70 12.20
CA ARG A 29 4.63 -1.33 11.92
C ARG A 29 5.99 -1.32 11.22
N ARG A 30 6.96 -2.13 11.68
CA ARG A 30 8.28 -2.25 11.05
C ARG A 30 8.19 -2.85 9.65
N ILE A 31 7.38 -3.89 9.46
CA ILE A 31 7.12 -4.48 8.14
C ILE A 31 6.59 -3.42 7.18
N LEU A 32 5.64 -2.60 7.61
CA LEU A 32 5.06 -1.53 6.79
C LEU A 32 6.08 -0.45 6.44
N LEU A 33 6.96 -0.08 7.38
CA LEU A 33 8.04 0.89 7.13
C LEU A 33 9.02 0.37 6.08
N GLU A 34 9.46 -0.88 6.20
CA GLU A 34 10.39 -1.48 5.22
C GLU A 34 9.75 -1.60 3.84
N LEU A 35 8.50 -2.06 3.76
CA LEU A 35 7.77 -2.17 2.49
C LEU A 35 7.42 -0.81 1.86
N HIS A 36 7.27 0.23 2.68
CA HIS A 36 7.09 1.59 2.18
C HIS A 36 8.39 2.13 1.56
N ASN A 37 9.53 1.83 2.17
CA ASN A 37 10.84 2.23 1.65
C ASN A 37 11.21 1.43 0.39
N ASP A 38 11.03 0.12 0.40
CA ASP A 38 11.23 -0.75 -0.76
C ASP A 38 10.15 -1.83 -0.83
N ALA A 39 9.13 -1.56 -1.64
CA ALA A 39 8.05 -2.49 -1.92
C ALA A 39 8.52 -3.81 -2.59
N ARG A 40 9.74 -3.86 -3.12
CA ARG A 40 10.29 -5.02 -3.83
C ARG A 40 11.23 -5.85 -2.96
N ILE A 41 11.43 -5.47 -1.70
CA ILE A 41 12.26 -6.23 -0.77
C ILE A 41 11.77 -7.69 -0.69
N PRO A 42 12.66 -8.69 -0.84
CA PRO A 42 12.24 -10.07 -0.72
C PRO A 42 11.85 -10.40 0.72
N ASN A 43 10.84 -11.26 0.89
CA ASN A 43 10.30 -11.61 2.21
C ASN A 43 11.37 -12.14 3.20
N SER A 44 12.42 -12.80 2.72
CA SER A 44 13.54 -13.24 3.56
C SER A 44 14.34 -12.07 4.12
N ALA A 45 14.72 -11.11 3.28
CA ALA A 45 15.43 -9.90 3.71
C ALA A 45 14.55 -9.00 4.59
N LEU A 46 13.25 -8.91 4.28
CA LEU A 46 12.28 -8.22 5.13
C LEU A 46 12.21 -8.84 6.53
N ALA A 47 12.21 -10.18 6.61
CA ALA A 47 12.19 -10.89 7.89
C ALA A 47 13.49 -10.62 8.69
N GLU A 48 14.64 -10.60 8.04
CA GLU A 48 15.92 -10.26 8.65
C GLU A 48 15.94 -8.81 9.17
N ALA A 49 15.49 -7.84 8.37
CA ALA A 49 15.43 -6.43 8.75
C ALA A 49 14.51 -6.16 9.95
N VAL A 50 13.40 -6.90 10.04
CA VAL A 50 12.44 -6.79 11.15
C VAL A 50 12.85 -7.64 12.36
N GLY A 51 13.73 -8.64 12.18
CA GLY A 51 14.23 -9.51 13.25
C GLY A 51 13.29 -10.66 13.61
N ILE A 52 12.59 -11.24 12.62
CA ILE A 52 11.64 -12.34 12.80
C ILE A 52 11.92 -13.50 11.83
N ALA A 53 11.32 -14.66 12.09
CA ALA A 53 11.41 -15.79 11.16
C ALA A 53 10.68 -15.48 9.83
N ALA A 54 11.24 -15.96 8.71
CA ALA A 54 10.67 -15.72 7.37
C ALA A 54 9.22 -16.21 7.22
N SER A 55 8.88 -17.35 7.83
CA SER A 55 7.50 -17.88 7.86
C SER A 55 6.53 -16.95 8.58
N THR A 56 6.97 -16.32 9.69
CA THR A 56 6.16 -15.36 10.46
C THR A 56 5.97 -14.08 9.66
N CYS A 57 7.04 -13.58 9.04
CA CYS A 57 6.99 -12.40 8.17
C CYS A 57 5.96 -12.57 7.05
N HIS A 58 6.00 -13.72 6.35
CA HIS A 58 5.07 -13.99 5.27
C HIS A 58 3.61 -14.03 5.74
N GLY A 59 3.31 -14.67 6.87
CA GLY A 59 1.97 -14.70 7.45
C GLY A 59 1.46 -13.30 7.85
N ARG A 60 2.35 -12.46 8.38
CA ARG A 60 2.07 -11.07 8.75
C ARG A 60 1.75 -10.21 7.54
N VAL A 61 2.60 -10.24 6.52
CA VAL A 61 2.38 -9.52 5.25
C VAL A 61 1.06 -9.94 4.61
N ARG A 62 0.77 -11.25 4.57
CA ARG A 62 -0.49 -11.76 4.06
C ARG A 62 -1.70 -11.25 4.84
N ARG A 63 -1.67 -11.28 6.18
CA ARG A 63 -2.73 -10.72 7.03
C ARG A 63 -2.92 -9.22 6.76
N LEU A 64 -1.84 -8.46 6.60
CA LEU A 64 -1.91 -7.02 6.30
C LEU A 64 -2.54 -6.74 4.93
N GLN A 65 -2.35 -7.63 3.94
CA GLN A 65 -3.04 -7.56 2.65
C GLN A 65 -4.53 -7.93 2.77
N GLU A 66 -4.85 -9.05 3.43
CA GLU A 66 -6.23 -9.54 3.60
C GLU A 66 -7.09 -8.57 4.41
N THR A 67 -6.50 -7.88 5.39
CA THR A 67 -7.17 -6.84 6.19
C THR A 67 -7.28 -5.50 5.48
N GLY A 68 -6.70 -5.36 4.28
CA GLY A 68 -6.72 -4.12 3.50
C GLY A 68 -5.79 -3.01 4.02
N VAL A 69 -4.94 -3.31 5.02
CA VAL A 69 -3.89 -2.38 5.48
C VAL A 69 -2.88 -2.15 4.36
N ILE A 70 -2.45 -3.22 3.69
CA ILE A 70 -1.71 -3.16 2.43
C ILE A 70 -2.72 -3.28 1.29
N ARG A 71 -3.03 -2.15 0.65
CA ARG A 71 -3.99 -2.10 -0.48
C ARG A 71 -3.39 -2.58 -1.81
N GLY A 72 -2.07 -2.49 -1.94
CA GLY A 72 -1.36 -2.84 -3.17
C GLY A 72 0.00 -2.18 -3.24
N PHE A 73 0.79 -2.59 -4.23
CA PHE A 73 2.11 -2.01 -4.51
C PHE A 73 1.99 -1.10 -5.73
N PHE A 74 2.51 0.12 -5.62
CA PHE A 74 2.47 1.12 -6.68
C PHE A 74 3.87 1.39 -7.19
N THR A 75 3.98 1.59 -8.51
CA THR A 75 5.20 2.07 -9.14
C THR A 75 5.11 3.59 -9.25
N ASP A 76 6.14 4.28 -8.77
CA ASP A 76 6.31 5.69 -9.08
C ASP A 76 6.75 5.84 -10.54
N VAL A 77 5.94 6.53 -11.33
CA VAL A 77 6.15 6.69 -12.78
C VAL A 77 6.30 8.18 -13.05
N ASP A 78 7.46 8.57 -13.59
CA ASP A 78 7.75 9.93 -14.05
C ASP A 78 6.92 10.25 -15.32
N PRO A 79 5.84 11.05 -15.22
CA PRO A 79 4.95 11.28 -16.36
C PRO A 79 5.63 12.02 -17.52
N PRO A 80 6.49 13.05 -17.31
CA PRO A 80 7.30 13.67 -18.36
C PRO A 80 8.16 12.70 -19.20
N ARG A 81 8.68 11.63 -18.60
CA ARG A 81 9.47 10.60 -19.31
C ARG A 81 8.62 9.54 -20.00
N LEU A 82 7.34 9.45 -19.64
CA LEU A 82 6.40 8.54 -20.25
C LEU A 82 5.98 9.11 -21.63
N VAL A 83 6.76 8.82 -22.67
CA VAL A 83 6.44 9.19 -24.06
C VAL A 83 5.36 8.26 -24.59
N GLY A 84 4.12 8.57 -24.26
CA GLY A 84 2.94 7.86 -24.76
C GLY A 84 1.69 8.65 -24.42
N ARG A 85 0.93 9.08 -25.42
CA ARG A 85 -0.38 9.71 -25.16
C ARG A 85 -1.25 8.70 -24.44
N TYR A 86 -1.48 8.89 -23.15
CA TYR A 86 -2.49 8.13 -22.41
C TYR A 86 -3.87 8.56 -22.95
N ARG A 87 -4.33 7.91 -24.02
CA ARG A 87 -5.69 8.06 -24.51
C ARG A 87 -6.59 7.36 -23.50
N ARG A 88 -7.36 8.15 -22.75
CA ARG A 88 -8.53 7.68 -22.01
C ARG A 88 -9.63 7.24 -22.95
#